data_AF-A0A254TAT9-F1
#
_entry.id   AF-A0A254TAT9-F1
#
_cell.length_a   1.000
_cell.length_b   1.000
_cell.length_c   1.000
_cell.angle_alpha   90.00
_cell.angle_beta   90.00
_cell.angle_gamma   90.00
#
_symmetry.space_group_name_H-M   'P 1'
#
loop_
_entity.id
_entity.type
_entity.pdbx_description
1 polymer ?
#
loop_
_entity_poly.entity_id
_entity_poly.type
_entity_poly.pdbx_seq_one_letter_code
_entity_poly.pdbx_strand_id
1 'polypeptide(L)' 'MATLPTSCMPASDWARITFGDFAPSPYALRCWLEQGHIHPPPEFRDGRWFVHPSAEYRHRHSDQVP' A
#
# COMPACT_ATOMS: atom_id res chain seq x y z
N MET A 1 -1.60 -20.92 -12.98
CA MET A 1 -1.03 -19.59 -13.21
C MET A 1 -2.04 -18.59 -12.68
N ALA A 2 -1.75 -17.93 -11.54
CA ALA A 2 -2.70 -17.00 -10.94
C ALA A 2 -2.62 -15.67 -11.70
N THR A 3 -3.64 -15.39 -12.51
CA THR A 3 -3.87 -14.06 -13.08
C THR A 3 -4.18 -13.14 -11.90
N LEU A 4 -3.18 -12.40 -11.44
CA LEU A 4 -3.40 -11.40 -10.40
C LEU A 4 -4.48 -10.43 -10.91
N PRO A 5 -5.53 -10.14 -10.13
CA PRO A 5 -6.54 -9.19 -10.57
C PRO A 5 -5.86 -7.85 -10.81
N THR A 6 -5.95 -7.34 -12.03
CA THR A 6 -5.57 -5.97 -12.43
C THR A 6 -6.44 -4.90 -11.76
N SER A 7 -7.34 -5.31 -10.86
CA SER A 7 -8.27 -4.43 -10.16
C SER A 7 -7.65 -4.00 -8.84
N CYS A 8 -7.38 -2.71 -8.71
CA CYS A 8 -6.94 -2.11 -7.44
C CYS A 8 -7.95 -2.46 -6.33
N MET A 9 -7.44 -2.87 -5.17
CA MET A 9 -8.24 -3.26 -4.00
C MET A 9 -8.18 -2.18 -2.92
N PRO A 10 -9.09 -2.17 -1.93
CA PRO A 10 -9.00 -1.23 -0.83
C PRO A 10 -7.66 -1.38 -0.10
N ALA A 11 -7.03 -0.26 0.26
CA ALA A 11 -5.75 -0.30 0.95
C ALA A 11 -5.79 -1.15 2.24
N SER A 12 -6.91 -1.12 2.97
CA SER A 12 -7.11 -1.90 4.19
C SER A 12 -7.08 -3.41 3.93
N ASP A 13 -7.68 -3.86 2.82
CA ASP A 13 -7.62 -5.27 2.39
C ASP A 13 -6.21 -5.63 1.95
N TRP A 14 -5.56 -4.78 1.15
CA TRP A 14 -4.16 -4.96 0.75
C TRP A 14 -3.26 -5.12 1.98
N ALA A 15 -3.40 -4.27 3.00
CA ALA A 15 -2.58 -4.34 4.20
C ALA A 15 -2.80 -5.67 4.96
N ARG A 16 -4.04 -6.15 5.02
CA ARG A 16 -4.39 -7.40 5.67
C ARG A 16 -3.90 -8.62 4.89
N ILE A 17 -3.88 -8.56 3.55
CA ILE A 17 -3.37 -9.65 2.69
C ILE A 17 -1.83 -9.67 2.71
N THR A 18 -1.20 -8.50 2.66
CA THR A 18 0.27 -8.37 2.58
C THR A 18 0.95 -8.63 3.93
N PHE A 19 0.42 -8.10 5.02
CA PHE A 19 1.04 -8.16 6.35
C PHE A 19 0.32 -9.09 7.33
N GLY A 20 -0.89 -9.57 7.00
CA GLY A 20 -1.63 -10.50 7.84
C GLY A 20 -1.93 -9.92 9.22
N ASP A 21 -1.43 -10.59 10.26
CA ASP A 21 -1.56 -10.19 11.67
C ASP A 21 -0.72 -8.94 12.01
N PHE A 22 0.33 -8.68 11.23
CA PHE A 22 1.19 -7.49 11.37
C PHE A 22 0.68 -6.29 10.56
N ALA A 23 -0.59 -6.31 10.14
CA ALA A 23 -1.16 -5.23 9.37
C ALA A 23 -1.10 -3.91 10.16
N PRO A 24 -0.59 -2.82 9.55
CA PRO A 24 -0.56 -1.52 10.20
C PRO A 24 -1.98 -1.05 10.52
N SER A 25 -2.13 -0.31 11.62
CA SER A 25 -3.38 0.37 11.94
C SER A 25 -3.85 1.22 10.75
N PRO A 26 -5.16 1.39 10.53
CA PRO A 26 -5.70 2.15 9.40
C PRO A 26 -5.15 3.58 9.32
N TYR A 27 -4.84 4.19 10.48
CA TYR A 27 -4.17 5.48 10.55
C TYR A 27 -2.74 5.46 9.98
N ALA A 28 -1.93 4.47 10.37
CA ALA A 28 -0.57 4.31 9.89
C ALA A 28 -0.55 4.01 8.39
N LEU A 29 -1.47 3.14 7.93
CA LEU A 29 -1.65 2.86 6.52
C LEU A 29 -2.01 4.12 5.72
N ARG A 30 -2.94 4.94 6.21
CA ARG A 30 -3.28 6.23 5.58
C ARG A 30 -2.05 7.13 5.46
N CYS A 31 -1.27 7.22 6.54
CA CYS A 31 -0.02 7.97 6.55
C CYS A 31 0.98 7.45 5.51
N TRP A 32 1.06 6.13 5.27
CA TRP A 32 1.92 5.54 4.24
C TRP A 32 1.47 5.88 2.82
N LEU A 33 0.16 5.86 2.58
CA LEU A 33 -0.45 6.23 1.30
C LEU A 33 -0.22 7.72 1.00
N GLU A 34 -0.46 8.59 2.00
CA GLU A 34 -0.28 10.04 1.88
C GLU A 34 1.20 10.44 1.70
N GLN A 35 2.13 9.74 2.36
CA GLN A 35 3.57 9.99 2.24
C GLN A 35 4.20 9.36 0.97
N GLY A 36 3.45 8.58 0.20
CA GLY A 36 3.96 7.93 -1.01
C GLY A 36 4.93 6.77 -0.73
N HIS A 37 4.76 6.07 0.39
CA HIS A 37 5.55 4.88 0.72
C HIS A 37 5.09 3.60 0.03
N ILE A 38 4.00 3.65 -0.75
CA ILE A 38 3.43 2.50 -1.45
C ILE A 38 3.74 2.61 -2.94
N HIS A 39 4.30 1.55 -3.54
CA HIS A 39 4.60 1.52 -4.96
C HIS A 39 4.04 0.25 -5.63
N PRO A 40 3.32 0.31 -6.76
CA PRO A 40 2.95 1.52 -7.51
C PRO A 40 2.05 2.46 -6.70
N PRO A 41 2.01 3.76 -7.06
CA PRO A 41 1.31 4.77 -6.28
C PRO A 41 -0.17 4.40 -6.12
N PRO A 42 -0.73 4.58 -4.91
CA PRO A 42 -2.11 4.29 -4.66
C PRO A 42 -3.02 5.28 -5.39
N GLU A 43 -4.21 4.85 -5.74
CA GLU A 43 -5.19 5.66 -6.43
C GLU A 43 -6.33 6.03 -5.48
N PHE A 44 -6.65 7.32 -5.40
CA PHE A 44 -7.77 7.80 -4.60
C PHE A 44 -9.03 7.88 -5.49
N ARG A 45 -10.03 7.04 -5.22
CA ARG A 45 -11.32 7.00 -5.93
C ARG A 45 -12.46 7.00 -4.91
N ASP A 46 -13.49 7.81 -5.15
CA ASP A 46 -14.71 7.85 -4.32
C ASP A 46 -14.46 7.98 -2.80
N GLY A 47 -13.48 8.81 -2.41
CA GLY A 47 -13.17 9.02 -0.99
C GLY A 47 -12.39 7.88 -0.33
N ARG A 48 -11.89 6.90 -1.10
CA ARG A 48 -11.15 5.74 -0.60
C ARG A 48 -9.84 5.54 -1.37
N TRP A 49 -8.86 5.00 -0.67
CA TRP A 49 -7.57 4.63 -1.25
C TRP A 49 -7.61 3.20 -1.78
N PHE A 50 -7.23 3.06 -3.04
CA PHE A 50 -7.10 1.79 -3.73
C PHE A 50 -5.64 1.53 -4.06
N VAL A 51 -5.19 0.32 -3.78
CA VAL A 51 -3.80 -0.12 -3.91
C VAL A 51 -3.77 -1.34 -4.81
N HIS A 52 -2.73 -1.44 -5.64
CA HIS A 52 -2.54 -2.63 -6.46
C HIS A 52 -2.20 -3.84 -5.55
N PRO A 53 -2.75 -5.05 -5.78
CA PRO A 53 -2.39 -6.25 -5.00
C PRO A 53 -0.89 -6.50 -4.93
N SER A 54 -0.18 -6.24 -6.02
CA SER A 54 1.28 -6.38 -6.10
C SER A 54 2.05 -5.16 -5.60
N ALA A 55 1.38 -4.20 -4.96
CA ALA A 55 2.07 -3.05 -4.41
C ALA A 55 2.94 -3.46 -3.21
N GLU A 56 4.12 -2.87 -3.17
CA GLU A 56 5.13 -3.05 -2.13
C GLU A 56 5.25 -1.78 -1.30
N TYR A 57 5.46 -1.94 0.00
CA TYR A 57 5.84 -0.84 0.87
C TYR A 57 7.32 -0.53 0.67
N ARG A 58 7.62 0.64 0.10
CA ARG A 58 8.96 1.21 0.03
C ARG A 58 9.14 2.18 1.18
N HIS A 59 9.82 1.70 2.22
CA HIS A 59 10.43 2.62 3.17
C HIS A 59 11.38 3.50 2.38
N ARG A 60 11.21 4.82 2.44
CA ARG A 60 12.21 5.76 1.93
C ARG A 60 13.41 5.57 2.85
N HIS A 61 14.28 4.62 2.54
CA HIS A 61 15.56 4.53 3.21
C HIS A 61 16.25 5.81 2.79
N SER A 62 16.45 6.73 3.72
CA SER A 62 17.42 7.81 3.55
C SER A 62 18.80 7.16 3.48
N ASP A 63 19.09 6.51 2.36
CA ASP A 63 20.44 6.13 1.96
C ASP A 63 21.10 7.35 1.32
N GLN A 64 21.19 8.41 2.11
CA GLN A 64 22.13 9.49 1.84
C GLN A 64 22.99 9.59 3.10
N VAL A 65 23.83 8.58 3.26
CA VAL A 65 25.03 8.69 4.10
C VAL A 65 26.02 9.55 3.28
N PRO A 66 26.50 10.69 3.80
CA PRO A 66 27.47 11.54 3.09
C PRO A 66 28.82 10.85 2.87
#